data_AF-A0A3Q2W4B5-F1
#
_entry.id   AF-A0A3Q2W4B5-F1
#
_cell.length_a   1.000
_cell.length_b   1.000
_cell.length_c   1.000
_cell.angle_alpha   90.00
_cell.angle_beta   90.00
_cell.angle_gamma   90.00
#
_symmetry.space_group_name_H-M   'P 1'
#
loop_
_entity.id
_entity.type
_entity.pdbx_description
1 polymer ?
#
loop_
_entity_poly.entity_id
_entity_poly.type
_entity_poly.pdbx_seq_one_letter_code
_entity_poly.pdbx_strand_id
1 'polypeptide(L)'
;MQADIVFLVCPLIFATLWRGVQAVSPVPSVPDRVQALVGTCVVIPCSFTPPAPHPIRGTKQWVDVRLRFRGGGPFFPLQSTAFNSQDKGQVSRDFQGRASLFGEIADGDCSVKIERIREDDPQVFEISLKTVGDSLWGKPRSFNLDHIYTPEAPVISGIMSATEGQLVTLNCSVNYHCPSGLPDLQWRWERGAQKNITEPGEVQTLYPDPHRKILLASLTFTVTHQVKPKLRCQVIFPGPKTLSTLKDLHVTCKYKFDTCICVPGSVS
;
A
#
# COMPACT_ATOMS: atom_id res chain seq x y z
N MET A 1 34.22 39.51 -64.23
CA MET A 1 34.52 38.43 -63.27
C MET A 1 34.15 38.95 -61.89
N GLN A 2 32.98 38.59 -61.38
CA GLN A 2 32.59 38.85 -59.99
C GLN A 2 31.69 37.69 -59.58
N ALA A 3 32.33 36.58 -59.25
CA ALA A 3 31.72 35.47 -58.55
C ALA A 3 32.11 35.58 -57.07
N ASP A 4 31.26 35.02 -56.21
CA ASP A 4 31.60 34.57 -54.85
C ASP A 4 31.49 35.55 -53.68
N ILE A 5 30.28 36.04 -53.37
CA ILE A 5 29.89 36.43 -51.99
C ILE A 5 28.42 36.08 -51.67
N VAL A 6 27.91 34.92 -52.13
CA VAL A 6 26.52 34.50 -51.79
C VAL A 6 26.44 33.08 -51.22
N PHE A 7 27.52 32.30 -51.21
CA PHE A 7 27.49 30.90 -50.76
C PHE A 7 27.93 30.63 -49.31
N LEU A 8 28.35 31.65 -48.54
CA LEU A 8 28.91 31.45 -47.18
C LEU A 8 27.94 31.76 -46.03
N VAL A 9 26.70 32.18 -46.30
CA VAL A 9 25.75 32.56 -45.24
C VAL A 9 24.82 31.41 -44.83
N CYS A 10 24.70 30.36 -45.66
CA CYS A 10 23.75 29.26 -45.42
C CYS A 10 24.22 28.13 -44.47
N PRO A 11 25.52 27.77 -44.32
CA PRO A 11 25.90 26.67 -43.43
C PRO A 11 26.00 27.10 -41.95
N LEU A 12 26.16 28.40 -41.66
CA LEU A 12 26.25 28.89 -40.29
C LEU A 12 24.89 28.98 -39.59
N ILE A 13 23.79 29.15 -40.35
CA ILE A 13 22.45 29.21 -39.77
C ILE A 13 21.96 27.79 -39.41
N PHE A 14 22.31 26.77 -40.19
CA PHE A 14 21.97 25.37 -39.88
C PHE A 14 22.80 24.77 -38.72
N ALA A 15 24.01 25.29 -38.45
CA ALA A 15 24.81 24.86 -37.30
C ALA A 15 24.27 25.35 -35.94
N THR A 16 23.30 26.25 -35.91
CA THR A 16 22.72 26.76 -34.64
C THR A 16 21.48 25.98 -34.16
N LEU A 17 20.99 25.01 -34.94
CA LEU A 17 19.81 24.21 -34.59
C LEU A 17 20.10 22.85 -33.92
N TRP A 18 21.33 22.63 -33.45
CA TRP A 18 21.65 21.58 -32.47
C TRP A 18 22.18 22.20 -31.18
N ARG A 19 21.45 23.18 -30.64
CA ARG A 19 21.47 23.35 -29.18
C ARG A 19 20.83 22.10 -28.60
N GLY A 20 21.67 21.21 -28.08
CA GLY A 20 21.24 20.02 -27.38
C GLY A 20 20.09 20.37 -26.43
N VAL A 21 18.99 19.63 -26.56
CA VAL A 21 17.90 19.68 -25.59
C VAL A 21 18.57 19.41 -24.24
N GLN A 22 18.69 20.45 -23.40
CA GLN A 22 19.06 20.23 -22.01
C GLN A 22 17.99 19.27 -21.48
N ALA A 23 18.40 18.05 -21.12
CA ALA A 23 17.48 17.05 -20.62
C ALA A 23 16.93 17.59 -19.30
N VAL A 24 15.74 18.17 -19.34
CA VAL A 24 15.09 18.69 -18.14
C VAL A 24 14.78 17.50 -17.25
N SER A 25 15.26 17.53 -16.01
CA SER A 25 14.93 16.51 -15.01
C SER A 25 13.41 16.25 -14.95
N PRO A 26 12.98 14.98 -14.91
CA PRO A 26 11.57 14.63 -14.99
C PRO A 26 10.78 15.18 -13.80
N VAL A 27 9.50 15.48 -14.02
CA VAL A 27 8.59 15.89 -12.95
C VAL A 27 7.91 14.63 -12.41
N PRO A 28 8.04 14.32 -11.11
CA PRO A 28 7.37 13.17 -10.52
C PRO A 28 5.85 13.38 -10.50
N SER A 29 5.12 12.27 -10.52
CA SER A 29 3.68 12.16 -10.28
C SER A 29 3.49 11.52 -8.92
N VAL A 30 2.82 12.23 -8.00
CA VAL A 30 2.56 11.80 -6.62
C VAL A 30 1.13 12.22 -6.27
N PRO A 31 0.36 11.41 -5.51
CA PRO A 31 -0.95 11.81 -5.03
C PRO A 31 -0.84 13.01 -4.06
N ASP A 32 -1.85 13.88 -4.05
CA ASP A 32 -1.88 15.04 -3.15
C ASP A 32 -1.89 14.66 -1.67
N ARG A 33 -2.41 13.46 -1.35
CA ARG A 33 -2.55 12.94 0.01
C ARG A 33 -2.12 11.48 0.07
N VAL A 34 -1.38 11.14 1.11
CA VAL A 34 -0.96 9.77 1.45
C VAL A 34 -1.29 9.53 2.90
N GLN A 35 -1.93 8.40 3.20
CA GLN A 35 -2.29 8.04 4.57
C GLN A 35 -1.27 7.08 5.17
N ALA A 36 -0.92 7.30 6.44
CA ALA A 36 0.03 6.46 7.15
C ALA A 36 -0.42 6.19 8.59
N LEU A 37 -0.46 4.91 8.98
CA LEU A 37 -0.75 4.51 10.35
C LEU A 37 0.49 4.72 11.24
N VAL A 38 0.35 5.53 12.28
CA VAL A 38 1.42 5.81 13.25
C VAL A 38 1.92 4.52 13.90
N GLY A 39 3.24 4.34 13.90
CA GLY A 39 3.96 3.16 14.36
C GLY A 39 4.27 2.13 13.28
N THR A 40 3.67 2.24 12.09
CA THR A 40 3.92 1.33 10.95
C THR A 40 4.78 1.99 9.87
N CYS A 41 4.84 1.41 8.67
CA CYS A 41 5.48 2.04 7.51
C CYS A 41 4.45 2.59 6.52
N VAL A 42 4.91 3.45 5.61
CA VAL A 42 4.16 3.92 4.45
C VAL A 42 5.03 3.83 3.20
N VAL A 43 4.42 3.49 2.07
CA VAL A 43 5.03 3.66 0.75
C VAL A 43 4.38 4.87 0.10
N ILE A 44 5.17 5.90 -0.15
CA ILE A 44 4.75 7.10 -0.88
C ILE A 44 4.80 6.75 -2.37
N PRO A 45 3.64 6.67 -3.04
CA PRO A 45 3.59 6.35 -4.46
C PRO A 45 4.23 7.47 -5.27
N CYS A 46 5.13 7.12 -6.17
CA CYS A 46 5.76 8.07 -7.07
C CYS A 46 6.03 7.42 -8.41
N SER A 47 5.64 8.08 -9.49
CA SER A 47 5.98 7.64 -10.84
C SER A 47 6.48 8.79 -11.71
N PHE A 48 7.23 8.47 -12.75
CA PHE A 48 7.62 9.42 -13.78
C PHE A 48 7.71 8.69 -15.11
N THR A 49 7.58 9.43 -16.22
CA THR A 49 7.81 8.86 -17.54
C THR A 49 9.31 8.83 -17.81
N PRO A 50 9.95 7.65 -17.96
CA PRO A 50 11.35 7.59 -18.30
C PRO A 50 11.61 8.23 -19.66
N PRO A 51 12.72 8.99 -19.84
CA PRO A 51 13.08 9.50 -21.15
C PRO A 51 13.32 8.35 -22.12
N ALA A 52 12.92 8.53 -23.39
CA ALA A 52 13.13 7.51 -24.41
C ALA A 52 14.62 7.15 -24.50
N PRO A 53 14.96 5.85 -24.59
CA PRO A 53 16.35 5.42 -24.69
C PRO A 53 17.00 6.08 -25.90
N HIS A 54 18.03 6.88 -25.68
CA HIS A 54 18.76 7.52 -26.76
C HIS A 54 19.58 6.46 -27.50
N PRO A 55 19.32 6.20 -28.79
CA PRO A 55 19.93 5.08 -29.53
C PRO A 55 21.45 5.17 -29.65
N ILE A 56 22.02 6.35 -29.43
CA ILE A 56 23.46 6.62 -29.59
C ILE A 56 24.25 6.36 -28.29
N ARG A 57 23.61 6.36 -27.11
CA ARG A 57 24.35 6.45 -25.84
C ARG A 57 24.36 5.19 -24.99
N GLY A 58 23.55 4.17 -25.30
CA GLY A 58 23.55 2.86 -24.61
C GLY A 58 23.42 2.88 -23.07
N THR A 59 23.25 4.06 -22.49
CA THR A 59 23.31 4.32 -21.05
C THR A 59 21.89 4.55 -20.60
N LYS A 60 21.39 3.62 -19.78
CA LYS A 60 20.15 3.86 -19.02
C LYS A 60 20.36 5.16 -18.25
N GLN A 61 19.53 6.15 -18.51
CA GLN A 61 19.61 7.44 -17.85
C GLN A 61 19.14 7.24 -16.40
N TRP A 62 20.07 7.29 -15.46
CA TRP A 62 19.78 7.13 -14.04
C TRP A 62 19.13 8.41 -13.51
N VAL A 63 18.14 8.24 -12.63
CA VAL A 63 17.40 9.33 -11.99
C VAL A 63 17.54 9.19 -10.48
N ASP A 64 18.06 10.23 -9.85
CA ASP A 64 18.11 10.36 -8.39
C ASP A 64 16.77 10.87 -7.87
N VAL A 65 16.31 10.32 -6.75
CA VAL A 65 15.14 10.74 -5.98
C VAL A 65 15.56 11.45 -4.70
N ARG A 66 14.87 12.54 -4.37
CA ARG A 66 14.98 13.26 -3.10
C ARG A 66 13.62 13.59 -2.53
N LEU A 67 13.45 13.29 -1.25
CA LEU A 67 12.30 13.66 -0.44
C LEU A 67 12.71 14.71 0.59
N ARG A 68 12.09 15.88 0.56
CA ARG A 68 12.31 16.99 1.49
C ARG A 68 11.08 17.26 2.33
N PHE A 69 11.28 17.94 3.44
CA PHE A 69 10.22 18.44 4.30
C PHE A 69 10.64 19.78 4.90
N ARG A 70 9.67 20.52 5.42
CA ARG A 70 9.95 21.71 6.22
C ARG A 70 10.04 21.29 7.68
N GLY A 71 11.24 21.35 8.24
CA GLY A 71 11.50 21.20 9.65
C GLY A 71 11.77 22.55 10.32
N GLY A 72 12.28 22.51 11.55
CA GLY A 72 12.54 23.71 12.35
C GLY A 72 11.30 24.22 13.09
N GLY A 73 11.50 25.18 13.99
CA GLY A 73 10.42 25.79 14.73
C GLY A 73 9.59 26.76 13.88
N PRO A 74 8.41 27.20 14.35
CA PRO A 74 7.55 28.15 13.63
C PRO A 74 8.25 29.44 13.19
N PHE A 75 9.27 29.84 13.95
CA PHE A 75 10.03 31.08 13.75
C PHE A 75 11.25 30.91 12.82
N PHE A 76 11.69 29.69 12.56
CA PHE A 76 12.86 29.40 11.72
C PHE A 76 12.62 28.12 10.89
N PRO A 77 11.77 28.19 9.84
CA PRO A 77 11.53 27.05 8.96
C PRO A 77 12.81 26.70 8.21
N LEU A 78 13.25 25.45 8.31
CA LEU A 78 14.44 24.94 7.63
C LEU A 78 14.06 23.78 6.71
N GLN A 79 14.43 23.89 5.44
CA GLN A 79 14.19 22.81 4.49
C GLN A 79 15.18 21.67 4.75
N SER A 80 14.65 20.55 5.22
CA SER A 80 15.40 19.35 5.59
C SER A 80 15.13 18.23 4.60
N THR A 81 15.92 17.16 4.66
CA THR A 81 15.84 16.05 3.71
C THR A 81 15.48 14.77 4.46
N ALA A 82 14.39 14.12 4.08
CA ALA A 82 13.99 12.82 4.61
C ALA A 82 14.65 11.66 3.86
N PHE A 83 14.86 11.81 2.55
CA PHE A 83 15.52 10.81 1.72
C PHE A 83 16.30 11.48 0.59
N ASN A 84 17.48 10.95 0.29
CA ASN A 84 18.26 11.33 -0.88
C ASN A 84 19.05 10.11 -1.36
N SER A 85 18.75 9.68 -2.57
CA SER A 85 19.42 8.54 -3.23
C SER A 85 20.87 8.82 -3.61
N GLN A 86 21.19 10.06 -3.98
CA GLN A 86 22.55 10.48 -4.38
C GLN A 86 23.50 10.64 -3.19
N ASP A 87 23.02 11.25 -2.11
CA ASP A 87 23.85 11.59 -0.95
C ASP A 87 23.08 11.36 0.35
N LYS A 88 23.36 10.22 0.99
CA LYS A 88 22.77 9.83 2.28
C LYS A 88 23.24 10.72 3.44
N GLY A 89 24.36 11.44 3.30
CA GLY A 89 24.88 12.35 4.32
C GLY A 89 24.02 13.60 4.51
N GLN A 90 23.18 13.95 3.52
CA GLN A 90 22.24 15.08 3.60
C GLN A 90 20.93 14.75 4.31
N VAL A 91 20.70 13.48 4.66
CA VAL A 91 19.45 13.04 5.29
C VAL A 91 19.43 13.47 6.75
N SER A 92 18.32 14.07 7.19
CA SER A 92 18.10 14.45 8.58
C SER A 92 18.16 13.23 9.48
N ARG A 93 18.69 13.40 10.71
CA ARG A 93 18.79 12.34 11.71
C ARG A 93 17.44 11.67 11.99
N ASP A 94 16.36 12.43 11.91
CA ASP A 94 15.01 11.91 12.14
C ASP A 94 14.62 10.83 11.15
N PHE A 95 15.11 10.88 9.90
CA PHE A 95 14.77 9.94 8.83
C PHE A 95 15.88 8.95 8.49
N GLN A 96 17.06 9.12 9.09
CA GLN A 96 18.21 8.26 8.86
C GLN A 96 17.88 6.81 9.25
N GLY A 97 17.96 5.90 8.27
CA GLY A 97 17.59 4.49 8.44
C GLY A 97 16.09 4.22 8.54
N ARG A 98 15.22 5.23 8.37
CA ARG A 98 13.76 5.04 8.25
C ARG A 98 13.28 5.17 6.81
N ALA A 99 13.91 6.02 6.00
CA ALA A 99 13.51 6.23 4.61
C ALA A 99 14.41 5.47 3.61
N SER A 100 13.80 4.81 2.64
CA SER A 100 14.49 4.06 1.59
C SER A 100 13.74 4.13 0.25
N LEU A 101 14.47 3.96 -0.86
CA LEU A 101 13.84 3.72 -2.15
C LEU A 101 13.04 2.40 -2.09
N PHE A 102 11.84 2.40 -2.66
CA PHE A 102 10.95 1.24 -2.72
C PHE A 102 10.63 0.84 -4.17
N GLY A 103 10.47 1.83 -5.06
CA GLY A 103 10.21 1.62 -6.47
C GLY A 103 11.45 1.24 -7.28
N GLU A 104 11.21 0.72 -8.48
CA GLU A 104 12.25 0.45 -9.48
C GLU A 104 12.36 1.63 -10.46
N ILE A 105 13.46 2.37 -10.37
CA ILE A 105 13.69 3.59 -11.16
C ILE A 105 13.72 3.30 -12.66
N ALA A 106 14.21 2.12 -13.04
CA ALA A 106 14.26 1.70 -14.43
C ALA A 106 12.87 1.62 -15.10
N ASP A 107 11.84 1.34 -14.31
CA ASP A 107 10.45 1.21 -14.76
C ASP A 107 9.66 2.52 -14.60
N GLY A 108 10.32 3.59 -14.15
CA GLY A 108 9.67 4.87 -13.86
C GLY A 108 9.00 4.92 -12.48
N ASP A 109 9.29 3.97 -11.59
CA ASP A 109 8.77 3.95 -10.21
C ASP A 109 9.80 4.56 -9.25
N CYS A 110 9.48 5.77 -8.74
CA CYS A 110 10.30 6.52 -7.80
C CYS A 110 9.78 6.43 -6.36
N SER A 111 8.94 5.44 -6.05
CA SER A 111 8.28 5.32 -4.74
C SER A 111 9.29 5.23 -3.60
N VAL A 112 9.00 5.93 -2.50
CA VAL A 112 9.85 5.98 -1.30
C VAL A 112 9.10 5.36 -0.13
N LYS A 113 9.74 4.43 0.59
CA LYS A 113 9.21 3.86 1.82
C LYS A 113 9.75 4.62 3.02
N ILE A 114 8.89 4.93 3.99
CA ILE A 114 9.28 5.42 5.32
C ILE A 114 8.79 4.42 6.35
N GLU A 115 9.70 3.88 7.15
CA GLU A 115 9.42 2.97 8.26
C GLU A 115 9.23 3.72 9.57
N ARG A 116 8.46 3.13 10.49
CA ARG A 116 8.20 3.67 11.84
C ARG A 116 7.76 5.13 11.80
N ILE A 117 6.60 5.37 11.19
CA ILE A 117 5.94 6.66 11.14
C ILE A 117 5.64 7.13 12.56
N ARG A 118 6.02 8.36 12.86
CA ARG A 118 5.86 8.99 14.16
C ARG A 118 4.79 10.06 14.10
N GLU A 119 4.22 10.38 15.25
CA GLU A 119 3.20 11.42 15.37
C GLU A 119 3.78 12.82 15.06
N ASP A 120 5.06 13.05 15.38
CA ASP A 120 5.80 14.27 15.15
C ASP A 120 6.47 14.34 13.77
N ASP A 121 6.26 13.33 12.90
CA ASP A 121 6.74 13.42 11.53
C ASP A 121 6.06 14.60 10.79
N PRO A 122 6.76 15.25 9.84
CA PRO A 122 6.19 16.36 9.08
C PRO A 122 4.97 15.93 8.27
N GLN A 123 3.96 16.80 8.19
CA GLN A 123 2.77 16.53 7.37
C GLN A 123 2.98 16.86 5.89
N VAL A 124 3.96 17.71 5.54
CA VAL A 124 4.15 18.16 4.15
C VAL A 124 5.53 17.74 3.67
N PHE A 125 5.54 16.97 2.60
CA PHE A 125 6.75 16.53 1.92
C PHE A 125 6.79 17.01 0.48
N GLU A 126 8.00 17.13 -0.06
CA GLU A 126 8.28 17.49 -1.44
C GLU A 126 9.19 16.42 -2.06
N ILE A 127 8.73 15.76 -3.11
CA ILE A 127 9.58 14.86 -3.90
C ILE A 127 10.13 15.60 -5.12
N SER A 128 11.39 15.37 -5.42
CA SER A 128 12.07 15.91 -6.60
C SER A 128 12.92 14.82 -7.24
N LEU A 129 13.02 14.87 -8.56
CA LEU A 129 13.85 13.97 -9.34
C LEU A 129 14.99 14.75 -9.95
N LYS A 130 16.12 14.08 -10.12
CA LYS A 130 17.30 14.65 -10.76
C LYS A 130 17.90 13.64 -11.72
N THR A 131 17.99 14.02 -12.98
CA THR A 131 18.68 13.24 -13.99
C THR A 131 20.18 13.27 -13.74
N VAL A 132 20.85 12.11 -13.83
CA VAL A 132 22.31 12.05 -13.73
C VAL A 132 22.95 12.87 -14.86
N GLY A 133 23.76 13.85 -14.48
CA GLY A 133 24.37 14.83 -15.39
C GLY A 133 23.80 16.24 -15.25
N ASP A 134 22.61 16.39 -14.66
CA ASP A 134 22.08 17.71 -14.32
C ASP A 134 22.78 18.26 -13.08
N SER A 135 22.91 19.58 -12.98
CA SER A 135 23.40 20.24 -11.77
C SER A 135 22.28 20.44 -10.74
N LEU A 136 21.07 20.77 -11.20
CA LEU A 136 19.93 21.14 -10.38
C LEU A 136 18.91 20.01 -10.26
N TRP A 137 18.13 20.05 -9.17
CA TRP A 137 16.96 19.17 -9.02
C TRP A 137 15.80 19.69 -9.88
N GLY A 138 15.02 18.76 -10.43
CA GLY A 138 13.81 19.08 -11.19
C GLY A 138 12.71 19.71 -10.33
N LYS A 139 11.61 20.09 -10.98
CA LYS A 139 10.46 20.69 -10.31
C LYS A 139 9.87 19.73 -9.27
N PRO A 140 9.77 20.13 -7.99
CA PRO A 140 9.24 19.25 -6.97
C PRO A 140 7.72 19.10 -7.05
N ARG A 141 7.20 17.99 -6.50
CA ARG A 141 5.78 17.79 -6.19
C ARG A 141 5.58 17.64 -4.69
N SER A 142 4.60 18.37 -4.17
CA SER A 142 4.26 18.36 -2.75
C SER A 142 3.07 17.44 -2.50
N PHE A 143 3.06 16.79 -1.34
CA PHE A 143 1.93 16.00 -0.87
C PHE A 143 1.81 16.09 0.65
N ASN A 144 0.62 15.78 1.14
CA ASN A 144 0.31 15.73 2.56
C ASN A 144 0.34 14.28 3.06
N LEU A 145 1.06 14.05 4.15
CA LEU A 145 1.05 12.80 4.89
C LEU A 145 0.02 12.90 6.03
N ASP A 146 -1.09 12.17 5.88
CA ASP A 146 -2.17 12.12 6.85
C ASP A 146 -1.90 11.00 7.87
N HIS A 147 -1.65 11.39 9.12
CA HIS A 147 -1.43 10.45 10.22
C HIS A 147 -2.74 9.81 10.68
N ILE A 148 -2.79 8.48 10.59
CA ILE A 148 -3.86 7.65 11.16
C ILE A 148 -3.38 7.14 12.51
N TYR A 149 -4.18 7.33 13.57
CA TYR A 149 -3.84 6.89 14.93
C TYR A 149 -4.42 5.53 15.27
N THR A 150 -5.64 5.28 14.78
CA THR A 150 -6.42 4.08 15.02
C THR A 150 -6.60 3.30 13.70
N PRO A 151 -6.07 2.08 13.59
CA PRO A 151 -6.36 1.25 12.43
C PRO A 151 -7.85 0.89 12.39
N GLU A 152 -8.36 0.62 11.20
CA GLU A 152 -9.71 0.09 11.05
C GLU A 152 -9.77 -1.36 11.57
N ALA A 153 -10.84 -1.69 12.30
CA ALA A 153 -11.07 -3.05 12.76
C ALA A 153 -11.34 -3.98 11.55
N PRO A 154 -10.97 -5.27 11.63
CA PRO A 154 -11.26 -6.21 10.55
C PRO A 154 -12.76 -6.36 10.34
N VAL A 155 -13.20 -6.56 9.10
CA VAL A 155 -14.61 -6.71 8.73
C VAL A 155 -14.92 -8.17 8.49
N ILE A 156 -15.95 -8.69 9.18
CA ILE A 156 -16.49 -10.03 8.91
C ILE A 156 -17.66 -9.91 7.93
N SER A 157 -17.58 -10.66 6.83
CA SER A 157 -18.57 -10.72 5.75
C SER A 157 -18.86 -12.18 5.36
N GLY A 158 -19.93 -12.42 4.62
CA GLY A 158 -20.34 -13.76 4.17
C GLY A 158 -21.74 -14.16 4.62
N ILE A 159 -22.03 -15.46 4.66
CA ILE A 159 -23.35 -16.00 5.03
C ILE A 159 -23.54 -15.90 6.55
N MET A 160 -24.25 -14.86 6.99
CA MET A 160 -24.48 -14.58 8.42
C MET A 160 -25.71 -15.29 9.02
N SER A 161 -26.54 -15.90 8.17
CA SER A 161 -27.69 -16.72 8.58
C SER A 161 -27.71 -18.00 7.78
N ALA A 162 -27.72 -19.14 8.46
CA ALA A 162 -27.63 -20.43 7.82
C ALA A 162 -28.47 -21.48 8.54
N THR A 163 -28.88 -22.49 7.80
CA THR A 163 -29.64 -23.59 8.35
C THR A 163 -28.71 -24.70 8.84
N GLU A 164 -29.12 -25.46 9.86
CA GLU A 164 -28.37 -26.64 10.30
C GLU A 164 -28.01 -27.58 9.14
N GLY A 165 -26.77 -28.08 9.15
CA GLY A 165 -26.19 -28.92 8.11
C GLY A 165 -25.72 -28.16 6.86
N GLN A 166 -25.98 -26.85 6.76
CA GLN A 166 -25.48 -26.03 5.66
C GLN A 166 -23.99 -25.75 5.82
N LEU A 167 -23.25 -25.84 4.72
CA LEU A 167 -21.87 -25.36 4.63
C LEU A 167 -21.87 -23.83 4.48
N VAL A 168 -21.15 -23.13 5.34
CA VAL A 168 -21.02 -21.66 5.32
C VAL A 168 -19.58 -21.25 5.17
N THR A 169 -19.37 -20.13 4.48
CA THR A 169 -18.07 -19.47 4.37
C THR A 169 -18.20 -18.05 4.88
N LEU A 170 -17.32 -17.70 5.81
CA LEU A 170 -17.15 -16.35 6.34
C LEU A 170 -15.78 -15.83 5.92
N ASN A 171 -15.75 -14.54 5.60
CA ASN A 171 -14.59 -13.83 5.12
C ASN A 171 -14.25 -12.74 6.12
N CYS A 172 -13.01 -12.72 6.58
CA CYS A 172 -12.48 -11.62 7.37
C CYS A 172 -11.54 -10.80 6.51
N SER A 173 -11.76 -9.50 6.42
CA SER A 173 -10.94 -8.58 5.65
C SER A 173 -10.39 -7.43 6.48
N VAL A 174 -9.17 -6.97 6.18
CA VAL A 174 -8.59 -5.78 6.82
C VAL A 174 -7.75 -4.99 5.83
N ASN A 175 -7.89 -3.66 5.85
CA ASN A 175 -7.06 -2.76 5.07
C ASN A 175 -5.68 -2.62 5.73
N TYR A 176 -4.61 -2.69 4.93
CA TYR A 176 -3.26 -2.42 5.41
C TYR A 176 -2.45 -1.63 4.37
N HIS A 177 -1.52 -0.81 4.84
CA HIS A 177 -0.80 0.17 4.01
C HIS A 177 0.70 -0.13 3.89
N CYS A 178 1.24 -1.02 4.72
CA CYS A 178 2.67 -1.28 4.83
C CYS A 178 3.04 -2.67 4.27
N PRO A 179 3.90 -2.77 3.24
CA PRO A 179 4.31 -4.07 2.68
C PRO A 179 5.37 -4.81 3.50
N SER A 180 6.19 -4.13 4.30
CA SER A 180 7.30 -4.76 5.06
C SER A 180 6.87 -5.40 6.38
N GLY A 181 5.58 -5.37 6.71
CA GLY A 181 5.05 -6.00 7.91
C GLY A 181 3.60 -6.40 7.70
N LEU A 182 3.41 -7.62 7.20
CA LEU A 182 2.07 -8.19 7.01
C LEU A 182 1.42 -8.39 8.39
N PRO A 183 0.23 -7.82 8.64
CA PRO A 183 -0.53 -8.15 9.83
C PRO A 183 -0.93 -9.62 9.83
N ASP A 184 -0.95 -10.25 11.01
CA ASP A 184 -1.42 -11.62 11.17
C ASP A 184 -2.94 -11.60 11.40
N LEU A 185 -3.68 -12.28 10.51
CA LEU A 185 -5.14 -12.30 10.49
C LEU A 185 -5.65 -13.67 10.93
N GLN A 186 -6.31 -13.74 12.09
CA GLN A 186 -6.69 -14.99 12.73
C GLN A 186 -8.19 -15.08 13.01
N TRP A 187 -8.73 -16.28 12.82
CA TRP A 187 -10.06 -16.67 13.27
C TRP A 187 -10.00 -17.35 14.65
N ARG A 188 -10.93 -16.99 15.53
CA ARG A 188 -11.12 -17.61 16.85
C ARG A 188 -12.60 -17.87 17.11
N TRP A 189 -12.90 -19.00 17.74
CA TRP A 189 -14.23 -19.31 18.24
C TRP A 189 -14.36 -18.80 19.67
N GLU A 190 -15.32 -17.92 19.92
CA GLU A 190 -15.68 -17.52 21.29
C GLU A 190 -16.68 -18.49 21.91
N ARG A 191 -17.53 -19.06 21.07
CA ARG A 191 -18.62 -19.95 21.47
C ARG A 191 -19.04 -20.82 20.29
N GLY A 192 -19.39 -22.07 20.59
CA GLY A 192 -19.98 -22.97 19.60
C GLY A 192 -19.01 -23.35 18.48
N ALA A 193 -17.80 -23.79 18.85
CA ALA A 193 -16.82 -24.31 17.91
C ALA A 193 -17.42 -25.47 17.09
N GLN A 194 -17.24 -25.43 15.77
CA GLN A 194 -17.83 -26.39 14.85
C GLN A 194 -16.88 -27.56 14.62
N LYS A 195 -17.41 -28.77 14.39
CA LYS A 195 -16.61 -30.00 14.28
C LYS A 195 -15.97 -30.18 12.90
N ASN A 196 -16.67 -29.78 11.83
CA ASN A 196 -16.20 -29.89 10.45
C ASN A 196 -15.73 -28.52 9.96
N ILE A 197 -14.58 -28.09 10.47
CA ILE A 197 -13.91 -26.87 10.00
C ILE A 197 -12.98 -27.28 8.88
N THR A 198 -13.18 -26.72 7.69
CA THR A 198 -12.13 -26.70 6.67
C THR A 198 -11.05 -25.76 7.19
N GLU A 199 -9.77 -26.14 7.13
CA GLU A 199 -8.66 -25.29 7.57
C GLU A 199 -8.87 -23.84 7.10
N PRO A 200 -8.59 -22.82 7.95
CA PRO A 200 -8.67 -21.43 7.51
C PRO A 200 -7.88 -21.30 6.22
N GLY A 201 -8.53 -20.81 5.16
CA GLY A 201 -7.88 -20.64 3.87
C GLY A 201 -6.65 -19.75 4.05
N GLU A 202 -5.60 -20.00 3.26
CA GLU A 202 -4.39 -19.18 3.27
C GLU A 202 -4.76 -17.70 3.13
N VAL A 203 -4.07 -16.84 3.89
CA VAL A 203 -4.34 -15.40 3.88
C VAL A 203 -3.99 -14.84 2.50
N GLN A 204 -4.97 -14.29 1.81
CA GLN A 204 -4.80 -13.70 0.48
C GLN A 204 -4.61 -12.20 0.57
N THR A 205 -3.77 -11.64 -0.29
CA THR A 205 -3.66 -10.18 -0.48
C THR A 205 -4.43 -9.77 -1.72
N LEU A 206 -5.39 -8.87 -1.56
CA LEU A 206 -6.16 -8.24 -2.63
C LEU A 206 -5.70 -6.80 -2.87
N TYR A 207 -5.75 -6.37 -4.13
CA TYR A 207 -5.35 -5.04 -4.59
C TYR A 207 -6.56 -4.36 -5.24
N PRO A 208 -7.51 -3.82 -4.46
CA PRO A 208 -8.67 -3.12 -5.01
C PRO A 208 -8.29 -1.87 -5.82
N ASP A 209 -7.18 -1.22 -5.48
CA ASP A 209 -6.58 -0.11 -6.21
C ASP A 209 -5.04 -0.09 -5.99
N PRO A 210 -4.27 0.71 -6.75
CA PRO A 210 -2.80 0.71 -6.65
C PRO A 210 -2.23 1.11 -5.29
N HIS A 211 -3.02 1.76 -4.43
CA HIS A 211 -2.57 2.34 -3.16
C HIS A 211 -3.18 1.65 -1.94
N ARG A 212 -4.16 0.78 -2.14
CA ARG A 212 -4.88 0.07 -1.08
C ARG A 212 -4.69 -1.43 -1.20
N LYS A 213 -4.34 -2.06 -0.08
CA LYS A 213 -4.18 -3.51 0.04
C LYS A 213 -5.11 -4.05 1.11
N ILE A 214 -5.69 -5.21 0.85
CA ILE A 214 -6.61 -5.89 1.76
C ILE A 214 -6.08 -7.29 2.02
N LEU A 215 -5.95 -7.68 3.29
CA LEU A 215 -5.80 -9.08 3.65
C LEU A 215 -7.16 -9.73 3.79
N LEU A 216 -7.31 -10.94 3.26
CA LEU A 216 -8.53 -11.74 3.31
C LEU A 216 -8.21 -13.12 3.90
N ALA A 217 -8.91 -13.50 4.97
CA ALA A 217 -8.88 -14.85 5.52
C ALA A 217 -10.29 -15.46 5.51
N SER A 218 -10.46 -16.57 4.81
CA SER A 218 -11.74 -17.27 4.69
C SER A 218 -11.79 -18.46 5.63
N LEU A 219 -12.92 -18.62 6.32
CA LEU A 219 -13.21 -19.76 7.19
C LEU A 219 -14.48 -20.45 6.70
N THR A 220 -14.38 -21.76 6.42
CA THR A 220 -15.49 -22.57 5.95
C THR A 220 -15.81 -23.67 6.95
N PHE A 221 -17.07 -23.85 7.28
CA PHE A 221 -17.50 -24.88 8.23
C PHE A 221 -18.96 -25.31 8.01
N THR A 222 -19.32 -26.49 8.50
CA THR A 222 -20.72 -26.95 8.53
C THR A 222 -21.40 -26.50 9.82
N VAL A 223 -22.58 -25.88 9.71
CA VAL A 223 -23.33 -25.34 10.84
C VAL A 223 -24.04 -26.45 11.64
N THR A 224 -23.85 -26.45 12.96
CA THR A 224 -24.55 -27.34 13.91
C THR A 224 -25.43 -26.56 14.88
N HIS A 225 -26.54 -27.18 15.33
CA HIS A 225 -27.52 -26.53 16.20
C HIS A 225 -27.13 -26.47 17.69
N GLN A 226 -26.08 -27.19 18.11
CA GLN A 226 -25.81 -27.39 19.54
C GLN A 226 -25.61 -26.09 20.32
N VAL A 227 -25.05 -25.04 19.70
CA VAL A 227 -24.90 -23.70 20.30
C VAL A 227 -24.91 -22.61 19.20
N LYS A 228 -25.50 -21.44 19.47
CA LYS A 228 -25.37 -20.24 18.61
C LYS A 228 -23.88 -19.87 18.47
N PRO A 229 -23.28 -19.99 17.27
CA PRO A 229 -21.85 -19.80 17.10
C PRO A 229 -21.49 -18.32 17.18
N LYS A 230 -20.40 -18.01 17.88
CA LYS A 230 -19.83 -16.66 17.95
C LYS A 230 -18.37 -16.71 17.52
N LEU A 231 -18.06 -15.96 16.48
CA LEU A 231 -16.72 -15.87 15.90
C LEU A 231 -16.08 -14.53 16.20
N ARG A 232 -14.78 -14.58 16.45
CA ARG A 232 -13.88 -13.42 16.51
C ARG A 232 -12.92 -13.52 15.33
N CYS A 233 -12.84 -12.45 14.55
CA CYS A 233 -11.68 -12.24 13.70
C CYS A 233 -10.78 -11.20 14.35
N GLN A 234 -9.50 -11.51 14.51
CA GLN A 234 -8.51 -10.61 15.09
C GLN A 234 -7.36 -10.37 14.11
N VAL A 235 -6.88 -9.13 14.08
CA VAL A 235 -5.71 -8.71 13.32
C VAL A 235 -4.64 -8.25 14.29
N ILE A 236 -3.43 -8.76 14.12
CA ILE A 236 -2.26 -8.42 14.92
C ILE A 236 -1.29 -7.67 14.01
N PHE A 237 -1.17 -6.36 14.21
CA PHE A 237 -0.21 -5.56 13.46
C PHE A 237 1.22 -5.79 14.01
N PRO A 238 2.27 -5.60 13.20
CA PRO A 238 3.65 -5.58 13.69
C PRO A 238 3.80 -4.53 14.82
N GLY A 239 3.82 -4.99 16.07
CA GLY A 239 3.76 -4.16 17.29
C GLY A 239 2.72 -4.70 18.31
N PRO A 240 2.46 -3.97 19.42
CA PRO A 240 1.53 -4.43 20.46
C PRO A 240 0.04 -4.18 20.15
N LYS A 241 -0.31 -3.70 18.94
CA LYS A 241 -1.69 -3.32 18.60
C LYS A 241 -2.44 -4.50 17.97
N THR A 242 -3.45 -4.98 18.68
CA THR A 242 -4.40 -5.99 18.19
C THR A 242 -5.79 -5.37 18.08
N LEU A 243 -6.46 -5.56 16.94
CA LEU A 243 -7.87 -5.21 16.75
C LEU A 243 -8.67 -6.46 16.48
N SER A 244 -9.96 -6.46 16.83
CA SER A 244 -10.82 -7.62 16.57
C SER A 244 -12.27 -7.22 16.38
N THR A 245 -12.98 -8.04 15.61
CA THR A 245 -14.41 -7.92 15.37
C THR A 245 -15.09 -9.22 15.76
N LEU A 246 -16.23 -9.09 16.43
CA LEU A 246 -17.06 -10.19 16.89
C LEU A 246 -18.35 -10.24 16.09
N LYS A 247 -18.78 -11.45 15.72
CA LYS A 247 -20.07 -11.68 15.08
C LYS A 247 -20.71 -12.99 15.53
N ASP A 248 -22.01 -12.92 15.74
CA ASP A 248 -22.87 -14.06 16.00
C ASP A 248 -23.44 -14.57 14.66
N LEU A 249 -23.39 -15.88 14.45
CA LEU A 249 -24.03 -16.53 13.30
C LEU A 249 -25.48 -16.89 13.68
N HIS A 250 -26.42 -16.46 12.86
CA HIS A 250 -27.82 -16.85 13.04
C HIS A 250 -28.04 -18.26 12.49
N VAL A 251 -28.51 -19.18 13.33
CA VAL A 251 -28.73 -20.58 12.95
C VAL A 251 -30.22 -20.90 13.00
N THR A 252 -30.77 -21.36 11.88
CA THR A 252 -32.13 -21.87 11.78
C THR A 252 -32.13 -23.39 11.74
N CYS A 253 -33.07 -24.03 12.43
CA CYS A 253 -33.27 -25.48 12.33
C CYS A 253 -34.37 -25.84 11.35
N LYS A 254 -34.15 -26.88 10.55
CA LYS A 254 -35.24 -27.56 9.85
C LYS A 254 -35.89 -28.49 10.87
N TYR A 255 -36.92 -28.03 11.55
CA TYR A 255 -37.83 -28.96 12.22
C TYR A 255 -38.52 -29.78 11.13
N LYS A 256 -38.11 -31.04 10.97
CA LYS A 256 -38.96 -32.07 10.38
C LYS A 256 -39.88 -32.55 11.50
N PHE A 257 -41.02 -31.89 11.67
CA PHE A 257 -42.19 -32.64 12.13
C PHE A 257 -42.56 -33.54 10.95
N ASP A 258 -42.29 -34.83 11.07
CA ASP A 258 -43.08 -35.92 10.47
C ASP A 258 -42.38 -37.27 10.67
N THR A 259 -42.72 -37.96 11.77
CA THR A 259 -43.35 -39.30 11.71
C THR A 259 -43.68 -39.80 13.12
N CYS A 260 -44.98 -39.93 13.40
CA CYS A 260 -45.49 -40.90 14.36
C CYS A 260 -45.15 -42.31 13.86
N ILE A 261 -44.61 -43.17 14.72
CA ILE A 261 -44.67 -44.62 14.51
C ILE A 261 -45.27 -45.25 15.78
N CYS A 262 -46.45 -45.81 15.58
CA CYS A 262 -47.20 -46.61 16.52
C CYS A 262 -46.38 -47.85 16.94
N VAL A 263 -46.37 -48.16 18.24
CA VAL A 263 -46.07 -49.52 18.69
C VAL A 263 -47.42 -50.24 18.81
N PRO A 264 -47.72 -51.28 18.02
CA PRO A 264 -48.89 -52.13 18.25
C PRO A 264 -48.66 -52.96 19.53
N GLY A 265 -49.73 -53.15 20.31
CA GLY A 265 -49.78 -54.19 21.36
C GLY A 265 -49.51 -55.59 20.77
N SER A 266 -49.22 -56.63 21.55
CA SER A 266 -49.92 -57.02 22.77
C SER A 266 -49.37 -58.37 23.31
N VAL A 267 -49.71 -58.65 24.57
CA VAL A 267 -49.84 -59.94 25.29
C VAL A 267 -48.58 -60.74 25.70
N SER A 268 -48.31 -60.72 27.02
CA SER A 268 -48.39 -61.90 27.90
C SER A 268 -48.81 -61.42 29.28
#